data_AF-A0A9D4ZDV2-F1
#
_entry.id   AF-A0A9D4ZDV2-F1
#
_cell.length_a   1.000
_cell.length_b   1.000
_cell.length_c   1.000
_cell.angle_alpha   90.00
_cell.angle_beta   90.00
_cell.angle_gamma   90.00
#
_symmetry.space_group_name_H-M   'P 1'
#
loop_
_entity.id
_entity.type
_entity.pdbx_description
1 polymer ?
#
loop_
_entity_poly.entity_id
_entity_poly.type
_entity_poly.pdbx_seq_one_letter_code
_entity_poly.pdbx_strand_id
1 'polypeptide(L)'
;LYRYRLGDVVRVIGFFNASPQLAYVCRQNVFLTVYIAKNTEEDLQLAVNEAVEELKRHDAKVDLIDFMSFADLSSSPGHYM
;
A
#
# COMPACT_ATOMS: atom_id res chain seq x y z
N LEU A 1 4.21 15.14 21.04
CA LEU A 1 4.76 13.82 20.66
C LEU A 1 6.22 13.76 21.12
N TYR A 2 6.63 12.72 21.87
CA TYR A 2 8.00 12.54 22.33
C TYR A 2 8.58 11.25 21.75
N ARG A 3 9.67 11.35 20.98
CA ARG A 3 10.34 10.22 20.28
C ARG A 3 9.38 9.31 19.50
N TYR A 4 8.33 9.89 18.92
CA TYR A 4 7.34 9.16 18.12
C TYR A 4 7.96 8.69 16.79
N ARG A 5 7.71 7.44 16.42
CA ARG A 5 8.15 6.90 15.14
C ARG A 5 7.19 7.35 14.07
N LEU A 6 7.65 8.26 13.20
CA LEU A 6 6.80 8.73 12.11
C LEU A 6 6.42 7.56 11.21
N GLY A 7 7.36 6.72 10.80
CA GLY A 7 7.14 5.59 9.87
C GLY A 7 7.64 5.86 8.44
N ASP A 8 8.22 7.03 8.18
CA ASP A 8 8.85 7.34 6.90
C ASP A 8 10.27 6.79 6.88
N VAL A 9 10.64 6.17 5.76
CA VAL A 9 12.01 5.76 5.46
C VAL A 9 12.65 6.84 4.61
N VAL A 10 13.78 7.34 5.08
CA VAL A 10 14.56 8.38 4.42
C VAL A 10 15.99 7.93 4.21
N ARG A 11 16.61 8.43 3.15
CA ARG A 11 18.02 8.17 2.82
C ARG A 11 18.80 9.47 2.89
N VAL A 12 19.92 9.47 3.59
CA VAL A 12 20.84 10.62 3.56
C VAL A 12 21.52 10.65 2.20
N ILE A 13 21.35 11.76 1.48
CA ILE A 13 21.92 11.97 0.14
C ILE A 13 23.04 13.01 0.12
N GLY A 14 23.22 13.74 1.22
CA GLY A 14 24.22 14.79 1.31
C GLY A 14 24.07 15.58 2.61
N PHE A 15 24.88 16.63 2.73
CA PHE A 15 24.84 17.56 3.86
C PHE A 15 24.98 18.98 3.34
N PHE A 16 24.13 19.88 3.83
CA PHE A 16 24.33 21.31 3.71
C PHE A 16 24.87 21.83 5.04
N ASN A 17 26.15 22.19 5.08
CA ASN A 17 26.89 22.41 6.32
C ASN A 17 26.79 21.17 7.24
N ALA A 18 26.22 21.33 8.44
CA ALA A 18 25.99 20.23 9.39
C ALA A 18 24.59 19.59 9.28
N SER A 19 23.71 20.07 8.40
CA SER A 19 22.34 19.59 8.26
C SER A 19 22.25 18.49 7.20
N PRO A 20 21.73 17.29 7.52
CA PRO A 20 21.56 16.22 6.54
C PRO A 20 20.46 16.57 5.53
N GLN A 21 20.72 16.26 4.26
CA GLN A 21 19.72 16.30 3.20
C GLN A 21 19.16 14.89 3.00
N LEU A 22 17.83 14.79 3.01
CA LEU A 22 17.12 13.53 3.04
C LEU A 22 16.31 13.35 1.75
N ALA A 23 16.52 12.23 1.07
CA ALA A 23 15.60 11.75 0.04
C ALA A 23 14.54 10.85 0.67
N TYR A 24 13.27 11.12 0.36
CA TYR A 24 12.17 10.23 0.72
C TYR A 24 12.30 8.91 -0.05
N VAL A 25 12.16 7.79 0.66
CA VAL A 25 12.18 6.46 0.04
C VAL A 25 10.77 5.90 0.00
N CYS A 26 10.14 5.72 1.15
CA CYS A 26 8.78 5.21 1.26
C CYS A 26 8.19 5.45 2.64
N ARG A 27 6.89 5.19 2.76
CA ARG A 27 6.19 5.05 4.03
C ARG A 27 6.15 3.56 4.37
N GLN A 28 6.60 3.18 5.57
CA GLN A 28 6.53 1.78 5.98
C GLN A 28 5.08 1.29 6.00
N ASN A 29 4.91 0.02 5.61
CA ASN A 29 3.63 -0.70 5.59
C ASN A 29 2.56 -0.09 4.68
N VAL A 30 2.96 0.64 3.64
CA VAL A 30 2.04 1.10 2.58
C VAL A 30 2.34 0.31 1.31
N PHE A 31 1.37 -0.47 0.86
CA PHE A 31 1.46 -1.36 -0.29
C PHE A 31 0.80 -0.76 -1.54
N LEU A 32 -0.44 -0.28 -1.40
CA LEU A 32 -1.19 0.39 -2.49
C LEU A 32 -1.60 1.81 -2.08
N THR A 33 -1.38 2.75 -3.00
CA THR A 33 -1.77 4.16 -2.83
C THR A 33 -2.30 4.73 -4.13
N VAL A 34 -3.55 5.17 -4.08
CA VAL A 34 -4.12 6.15 -5.00
C VAL A 34 -4.46 7.40 -4.19
N TYR A 35 -3.99 8.56 -4.65
CA TYR A 35 -4.16 9.85 -3.99
C TYR A 35 -3.61 9.85 -2.55
N ILE A 36 -4.45 9.94 -1.52
CA ILE A 36 -4.04 9.98 -0.10
C ILE A 36 -4.24 8.65 0.64
N ALA A 37 -4.83 7.65 -0.04
CA ALA A 37 -5.12 6.35 0.56
C ALA A 37 -3.82 5.57 0.83
N LYS A 38 -3.79 4.85 1.95
CA LYS A 38 -2.64 4.07 2.40
C LYS A 38 -3.15 2.70 2.81
N ASN A 39 -3.16 1.78 1.85
CA ASN A 39 -3.54 0.39 2.12
C ASN A 39 -2.30 -0.42 2.43
N THR A 40 -2.36 -1.20 3.49
CA THR A 40 -1.36 -2.20 3.82
C THR A 40 -1.62 -3.49 3.03
N GLU A 41 -0.68 -4.42 3.06
CA GLU A 41 -0.89 -5.76 2.49
C GLU A 41 -1.98 -6.53 3.25
N GLU A 42 -2.11 -6.30 4.56
CA GLU A 42 -3.15 -6.91 5.39
C GLU A 42 -4.55 -6.42 5.00
N ASP A 43 -4.70 -5.12 4.73
CA ASP A 43 -5.98 -4.54 4.27
C ASP A 43 -6.41 -5.18 2.94
N LEU A 44 -5.46 -5.36 2.01
CA LEU A 44 -5.72 -6.00 0.72
C LEU A 44 -6.12 -7.47 0.89
N GLN A 45 -5.38 -8.21 1.72
CA GLN A 45 -5.68 -9.62 1.99
C GLN A 45 -7.06 -9.80 2.61
N LEU A 46 -7.45 -8.91 3.53
CA LEU A 46 -8.78 -8.92 4.13
C LEU A 46 -9.87 -8.67 3.09
N ALA A 47 -9.70 -7.65 2.24
CA ALA A 47 -10.66 -7.35 1.17
C ALA A 47 -10.83 -8.50 0.18
N VAL A 48 -9.73 -9.16 -0.21
CA VAL A 48 -9.76 -10.32 -1.10
C VAL A 48 -10.46 -11.51 -0.43
N ASN A 49 -10.18 -11.79 0.83
CA ASN A 49 -10.82 -12.88 1.56
C ASN A 49 -12.34 -12.68 1.65
N GLU A 50 -12.80 -11.46 1.96
CA GLU A 50 -14.23 -11.14 2.01
C GLU A 50 -14.91 -11.33 0.64
N ALA A 51 -14.24 -10.90 -0.44
CA ALA A 51 -14.73 -11.08 -1.80
C ALA A 51 -14.82 -12.56 -2.20
N VAL A 52 -13.82 -13.38 -1.84
CA VAL A 52 -13.83 -14.83 -2.10
C VAL A 52 -14.96 -15.53 -1.36
N GLU A 53 -15.21 -15.15 -0.10
CA GLU A 53 -16.35 -15.70 0.66
C GLU A 53 -17.70 -15.34 0.02
N GLU A 54 -17.84 -14.16 -0.57
CA GLU A 54 -19.04 -13.80 -1.37
C GLU A 54 -19.15 -14.63 -2.65
N LEU A 55 -18.05 -14.82 -3.38
CA LEU A 55 -18.04 -15.66 -4.58
C LEU A 55 -18.46 -17.10 -4.27
N LYS A 56 -17.98 -17.66 -3.15
CA LYS A 56 -18.33 -19.01 -2.69
C LYS A 56 -19.79 -19.17 -2.30
N ARG A 57 -20.45 -18.10 -1.82
CA ARG A 57 -21.90 -18.10 -1.56
C ARG A 57 -22.71 -18.26 -2.86
N HIS A 58 -22.21 -17.74 -3.97
CA HIS A 58 -22.86 -17.86 -5.28
C HIS A 58 -22.49 -19.15 -6.02
N ASP A 59 -21.23 -19.57 -5.96
CA ASP A 59 -20.75 -20.83 -6.55
C ASP A 59 -19.66 -21.47 -5.66
N ALA A 60 -20.03 -22.52 -4.94
CA ALA A 60 -19.16 -23.23 -4.01
C ALA A 60 -17.97 -23.95 -4.66
N LYS A 61 -17.92 -24.04 -6.01
CA LYS A 61 -16.79 -24.65 -6.74
C LYS A 61 -15.71 -23.64 -7.11
N VAL A 62 -15.94 -22.35 -6.87
CA VAL A 62 -14.96 -21.30 -7.18
C VAL A 62 -13.95 -21.21 -6.04
N ASP A 63 -12.68 -21.37 -6.38
CA ASP A 63 -11.55 -21.16 -5.48
C ASP A 63 -10.56 -20.17 -6.11
N LEU A 64 -10.06 -19.23 -5.29
CA LEU A 64 -9.00 -18.31 -5.68
C LEU A 64 -7.64 -18.97 -5.38
N ILE A 65 -6.82 -19.14 -6.42
CA ILE A 65 -5.51 -19.77 -6.30
C ILE A 65 -4.44 -18.74 -5.90
N ASP A 66 -4.45 -17.58 -6.57
CA ASP A 66 -3.48 -16.51 -6.36
C ASP A 66 -4.05 -15.18 -6.89
N PHE A 67 -3.51 -14.06 -6.40
CA PHE A 67 -3.87 -12.72 -6.88
C PHE A 67 -2.66 -11.78 -6.87
N MET A 68 -2.72 -10.78 -7.74
CA MET A 68 -1.76 -9.67 -7.77
C MET A 68 -2.55 -8.38 -7.88
N SER A 69 -2.05 -7.32 -7.25
CA SER A 69 -2.67 -6.01 -7.31
C SER A 69 -1.68 -4.93 -7.69
N PHE A 70 -2.16 -3.87 -8.34
CA PHE A 70 -1.38 -2.66 -8.57
C PHE A 70 -2.27 -1.42 -8.62
N ALA A 71 -1.67 -0.24 -8.44
CA ALA A 71 -2.37 1.03 -8.63
C ALA A 71 -2.26 1.46 -10.09
N ASP A 72 -3.38 1.44 -10.81
CA ASP A 72 -3.48 2.02 -12.14
C ASP A 72 -3.74 3.53 -12.04
N LEU A 73 -2.76 4.30 -12.51
CA LEU A 73 -2.79 5.76 -12.54
C LEU A 73 -3.02 6.32 -13.95
N SER A 74 -3.37 5.46 -14.91
CA SER A 74 -3.69 5.88 -16.28
C SER A 74 -5.04 6.61 -16.37
N SER A 75 -5.95 6.35 -15.42
CA SER A 75 -7.26 7.00 -15.30
C SER A 75 -7.25 8.17 -14.31
N SER A 76 -8.24 9.06 -14.42
CA SER A 76 -8.47 10.15 -13.45
C SER A 76 -9.91 10.10 -12.90
N PRO A 77 -10.12 9.69 -11.63
CA PRO A 77 -9.09 9.29 -10.67
C PRO A 77 -8.47 7.93 -10.99
N GLY A 78 -7.27 7.66 -10.47
CA GLY A 78 -6.64 6.34 -10.51
C GLY A 78 -7.45 5.31 -9.72
N HIS A 79 -7.17 4.03 -9.90
CA HIS A 79 -7.87 2.93 -9.24
C HIS A 79 -6.95 1.74 -8.98
N TYR A 80 -7.39 0.79 -8.16
CA TYR A 80 -6.67 -0.46 -7.92
C TYR A 80 -7.15 -1.52 -8.91
N MET A 81 -6.21 -2.26 -9.48
CA MET A 81 -6.44 -3.44 -10.32
C MET A 81 -5.89 -4.68 -9.65
#